data_AF-A0A453S6G9-F1
#
_entry.id   AF-A0A453S6G9-F1
#
_cell.length_a   1.000
_cell.length_b   1.000
_cell.length_c   1.000
_cell.angle_alpha   90.00
_cell.angle_beta   90.00
_cell.angle_gamma   90.00
#
_symmetry.space_group_name_H-M   'P 1'
#
loop_
_entity.id
_entity.type
_entity.pdbx_description
1 polymer ?
#
loop_
_entity_poly.entity_id
_entity_poly.type
_entity_poly.pdbx_seq_one_letter_code
_entity_poly.pdbx_strand_id
1 'polypeptide(L)'
;MLLWARGYLEGDSFEDELRAFDGGVDGFLPCVWDDEISNFPQPESVSKMLVNQMLLCYGSIFACQDNTAKIRLLNNIDQCLKAGKKYSWYMFLVSNACVALLSGLKELLTLRGAQSLPTDIFSMIQSIFKGILGESEISTAQRRAACEGLGLLAR
;
A
#
# COMPACT_ATOMS: atom_id res chain seq x y z
N MET A 1 -10.98 -10.99 -27.65
CA MET A 1 -10.11 -9.91 -28.16
C MET A 1 -10.96 -8.67 -28.34
N LEU A 2 -11.24 -7.91 -27.26
CA LEU A 2 -11.81 -6.53 -27.22
C LEU A 2 -12.32 -6.19 -25.79
N LEU A 3 -11.46 -6.32 -24.78
CA LEU A 3 -11.72 -5.76 -23.43
C LEU A 3 -10.51 -4.98 -22.88
N TRP A 4 -9.47 -4.78 -23.69
CA TRP A 4 -8.22 -4.12 -23.28
C TRP A 4 -8.18 -2.61 -23.57
N ALA A 5 -9.21 -2.05 -24.22
CA ALA A 5 -9.18 -0.68 -24.73
C ALA A 5 -9.99 0.33 -23.90
N ARG A 6 -10.60 -0.06 -22.78
CA ARG A 6 -11.42 0.84 -21.95
C ARG A 6 -10.73 1.36 -20.68
N GLY A 7 -9.53 0.86 -20.36
CA GLY A 7 -8.75 1.28 -19.19
C GLY A 7 -7.78 2.42 -19.42
N TYR A 8 -7.67 2.96 -20.65
CA TYR A 8 -6.68 3.99 -20.99
C TYR A 8 -7.18 5.44 -20.77
N LEU A 9 -8.34 5.63 -20.12
CA LEU A 9 -8.95 6.96 -19.92
C LEU A 9 -9.27 7.32 -18.47
N GLU A 10 -8.97 6.47 -17.49
CA GLU A 10 -9.08 6.81 -16.07
C GLU A 10 -7.76 6.42 -15.41
N GLY A 11 -6.93 7.42 -15.11
CA GLY A 11 -5.64 7.28 -14.43
C GLY A 11 -5.80 6.94 -12.94
N ASP A 12 -6.48 5.84 -12.66
CA ASP A 12 -6.88 5.36 -11.33
C ASP A 12 -6.38 3.93 -11.06
N SER A 13 -5.35 3.49 -11.79
CA SER A 13 -4.71 2.22 -11.49
C SER A 13 -3.85 2.38 -10.24
N PHE A 14 -4.06 1.52 -9.23
CA PHE A 14 -3.16 1.42 -8.08
C PHE A 14 -1.70 1.19 -8.51
N GLU A 15 -1.46 0.61 -9.69
CA GLU A 15 -0.12 0.52 -10.26
C GLU A 15 0.45 1.87 -10.72
N ASP A 16 -0.39 2.80 -11.18
CA ASP A 16 0.05 4.17 -11.51
C ASP A 16 0.29 4.99 -10.23
N GLU A 17 -0.47 4.73 -9.15
CA GLU A 17 -0.12 5.25 -7.82
C GLU A 17 1.24 4.70 -7.37
N LEU A 18 1.44 3.36 -7.39
CA LEU A 18 2.73 2.68 -7.13
C LEU A 18 3.88 3.28 -7.96
N ARG A 19 3.63 3.60 -9.23
CA ARG A 19 4.61 4.21 -10.13
C ARG A 19 4.89 5.68 -9.80
N ALA A 20 3.94 6.42 -9.21
CA ALA A 20 4.18 7.74 -8.63
C ALA A 20 5.00 7.68 -7.32
N PHE A 21 5.04 6.53 -6.65
CA PHE A 21 5.90 6.32 -5.47
C PHE A 21 7.36 6.01 -5.84
N ASP A 22 7.63 5.46 -7.03
CA ASP A 22 8.97 5.24 -7.60
C ASP A 22 9.53 6.51 -8.27
N GLY A 23 9.19 7.69 -7.73
CA GLY A 23 9.60 9.00 -8.26
C GLY A 23 11.05 9.01 -8.74
N GLY A 24 11.30 9.73 -9.83
CA GLY A 24 12.66 10.00 -10.31
C GLY A 24 13.53 10.56 -9.19
N VAL A 25 14.84 10.67 -9.42
CA VAL A 25 15.88 10.95 -8.40
C VAL A 25 15.51 12.05 -7.38
N ASP A 26 14.62 12.98 -7.75
CA ASP A 26 14.19 14.13 -6.94
C ASP A 26 12.71 14.14 -6.50
N GLY A 27 11.91 13.12 -6.84
CA GLY A 27 10.51 12.98 -6.40
C GLY A 27 9.52 14.01 -6.99
N PHE A 28 9.90 14.77 -8.01
CA PHE A 28 9.01 15.69 -8.74
C PHE A 28 8.38 15.01 -9.97
N LEU A 29 7.16 15.44 -10.31
CA LEU A 29 6.49 15.06 -11.56
C LEU A 29 7.29 15.67 -12.74
N PRO A 30 7.59 14.94 -13.83
CA PRO A 30 8.39 15.50 -14.93
C PRO A 30 7.70 16.72 -15.53
N CYS A 31 8.39 17.87 -15.54
CA CYS A 31 7.92 19.05 -16.26
C CYS A 31 8.32 18.89 -17.73
N VAL A 32 7.37 19.08 -18.66
CA VAL A 32 7.56 18.93 -20.12
C VAL A 32 8.67 19.85 -20.70
N TRP A 33 9.16 20.79 -19.91
CA TRP A 33 10.13 21.82 -20.32
C TRP A 33 11.52 21.67 -19.70
N ASP A 34 11.79 20.60 -18.95
CA ASP A 34 13.12 20.35 -18.40
C ASP A 34 14.01 19.61 -19.40
N ASP A 35 15.24 20.09 -19.58
CA ASP A 35 16.25 19.52 -20.49
C ASP A 35 16.80 18.16 -20.02
N GLU A 36 16.46 17.75 -18.78
CA GLU A 36 16.78 16.43 -18.25
C GLU A 36 15.74 15.41 -18.69
N ILE A 37 16.19 14.42 -19.45
CA ILE A 37 15.38 13.28 -19.88
C ILE A 37 14.81 12.61 -18.63
N SER A 38 13.48 12.74 -18.46
CA SER A 38 12.68 11.95 -17.54
C SER A 38 13.19 10.50 -17.58
N ASN A 39 13.76 10.02 -16.48
CA ASN A 39 13.99 8.59 -16.30
C ASN A 39 12.63 7.93 -16.32
N PHE A 40 12.21 7.44 -17.49
CA PHE A 40 11.03 6.60 -17.61
C PHE A 40 11.16 5.51 -16.55
N PRO A 41 10.13 5.28 -15.72
CA PRO A 41 10.20 4.28 -14.67
C PRO A 41 10.61 2.97 -15.31
N GLN A 42 11.77 2.47 -14.90
CA GLN A 42 12.30 1.24 -15.48
C GLN A 42 11.31 0.10 -15.17
N PRO A 43 11.11 -0.82 -16.12
CA PRO A 43 10.25 -1.98 -15.88
C PRO A 43 10.67 -2.67 -14.58
N GLU A 44 9.72 -2.85 -13.66
CA GLU A 44 9.98 -3.62 -12.45
C GLU A 44 10.47 -5.03 -12.83
N SER A 45 11.37 -5.59 -12.02
CA SER A 45 11.74 -6.98 -12.21
C SER A 45 10.52 -7.88 -12.04
N VAL A 46 10.47 -9.01 -12.77
CA VAL A 46 9.39 -10.00 -12.66
C VAL A 46 9.17 -10.42 -11.19
N SER A 47 10.25 -10.51 -10.42
CA SER A 47 10.19 -10.83 -8.99
C SER A 47 9.50 -9.75 -8.17
N LYS A 48 9.81 -8.46 -8.37
CA LYS A 48 9.16 -7.34 -7.66
C LYS A 48 7.68 -7.28 -8.02
N MET A 49 7.36 -7.40 -9.31
CA MET A 49 6.00 -7.44 -9.82
C MET A 49 5.18 -8.58 -9.18
N LEU A 50 5.73 -9.80 -9.12
CA LEU A 50 5.04 -10.95 -8.50
C LEU A 50 4.77 -10.71 -7.01
N VAL A 51 5.72 -10.16 -6.27
CA VAL A 51 5.52 -9.83 -4.84
C VAL A 51 4.42 -8.79 -4.68
N ASN A 52 4.43 -7.73 -5.49
CA ASN A 52 3.38 -6.69 -5.47
C ASN A 52 2.00 -7.30 -5.74
N GLN A 53 1.87 -8.15 -6.75
CA GLN A 53 0.61 -8.84 -7.08
C GLN A 53 0.15 -9.78 -5.95
N MET A 54 1.08 -10.47 -5.28
CA MET A 54 0.75 -11.29 -4.12
C MET A 54 0.25 -10.44 -2.94
N LEU A 55 0.86 -9.27 -2.69
CA LEU A 55 0.43 -8.36 -1.61
C LEU A 55 -0.93 -7.72 -1.91
N LEU A 56 -1.19 -7.41 -3.17
CA LEU A 56 -2.51 -6.96 -3.63
C LEU A 56 -3.58 -8.02 -3.39
N CYS A 57 -3.32 -9.26 -3.83
CA CYS A 57 -4.21 -10.40 -3.60
C CYS A 57 -4.45 -10.66 -2.11
N TYR A 58 -3.40 -10.53 -1.29
CA TYR A 58 -3.54 -10.64 0.16
C TYR A 58 -4.50 -9.59 0.74
N GLY A 59 -4.43 -8.34 0.27
CA GLY A 59 -5.36 -7.28 0.65
C GLY A 59 -6.82 -7.64 0.32
N SER A 60 -7.08 -8.14 -0.89
CA SER A 60 -8.42 -8.58 -1.30
C SER A 60 -8.93 -9.75 -0.44
N ILE A 61 -8.08 -10.73 -0.14
CA ILE A 61 -8.41 -11.84 0.76
C ILE A 61 -8.78 -11.29 2.14
N PHE A 62 -7.96 -10.39 2.69
CA PHE A 62 -8.20 -9.73 3.98
C PHE A 62 -9.56 -9.03 4.01
N ALA A 63 -9.92 -8.28 2.97
CA ALA A 63 -11.19 -7.55 2.90
C ALA A 63 -12.41 -8.49 2.97
N CYS A 64 -12.31 -9.66 2.34
CA CYS A 64 -13.38 -10.66 2.28
C CYS A 64 -13.51 -11.55 3.54
N GLN A 65 -12.54 -11.53 4.45
CA GLN A 65 -12.56 -12.37 5.65
C GLN A 65 -13.65 -11.96 6.67
N ASP A 66 -14.01 -12.87 7.57
CA ASP A 66 -14.78 -12.51 8.76
C ASP A 66 -13.93 -11.69 9.76
N ASN A 67 -14.57 -11.07 10.75
CA ASN A 67 -13.87 -10.18 11.70
C ASN A 67 -12.81 -10.93 12.54
N THR A 68 -13.03 -12.21 12.87
CA THR A 68 -12.06 -13.01 13.64
C THR A 68 -10.80 -13.25 12.82
N ALA A 69 -10.96 -13.63 11.55
CA ALA A 69 -9.85 -13.83 10.63
C ALA A 69 -9.11 -12.51 10.33
N LYS A 70 -9.83 -11.40 10.11
CA LYS A 70 -9.22 -10.06 9.98
C LYS A 70 -8.34 -9.71 11.17
N ILE A 71 -8.85 -9.93 12.39
CA ILE A 71 -8.10 -9.63 13.61
C ILE A 71 -6.83 -10.48 13.70
N ARG A 72 -6.90 -11.78 13.38
CA ARG A 72 -5.72 -12.65 13.36
C ARG A 72 -4.67 -12.18 12.35
N LEU A 73 -5.09 -11.79 11.15
CA LEU A 73 -4.19 -11.31 10.09
C LEU A 73 -3.49 -10.00 10.51
N LEU A 74 -4.22 -9.06 11.11
CA LEU A 74 -3.64 -7.81 11.61
C LEU A 74 -2.66 -8.05 12.76
N ASN A 75 -2.97 -8.95 13.69
CA ASN A 75 -2.04 -9.35 14.74
C ASN A 75 -0.75 -9.97 14.19
N ASN A 76 -0.86 -10.80 13.15
CA ASN A 76 0.31 -11.38 12.50
C ASN A 76 1.18 -10.29 11.86
N ILE A 77 0.58 -9.30 11.18
CA ILE A 77 1.32 -8.17 10.61
C ILE A 77 2.02 -7.36 11.69
N ASP A 78 1.31 -6.99 12.76
CA ASP A 78 1.87 -6.23 13.88
C ASP A 78 3.03 -6.96 14.57
N GLN A 79 2.88 -8.28 14.79
CA GLN A 79 3.96 -9.11 15.33
C GLN A 79 5.17 -9.19 14.39
N CYS A 80 4.94 -9.37 13.09
CA CYS A 80 6.00 -9.36 12.09
C CYS A 80 6.75 -8.02 12.12
N LEU A 81 6.05 -6.89 12.16
CA LEU A 81 6.67 -5.56 12.23
C LEU A 81 7.50 -5.39 13.51
N LYS A 82 6.99 -5.83 14.67
CA LYS A 82 7.71 -5.77 15.94
C LYS A 82 8.96 -6.65 15.95
N ALA A 83 8.84 -7.90 15.48
CA ALA A 83 9.95 -8.85 15.44
C ALA A 83 10.97 -8.52 14.33
N GLY A 84 10.52 -7.83 13.27
CA GLY A 84 11.28 -7.49 12.08
C GLY A 84 12.39 -6.45 12.32
N LYS A 85 12.23 -5.57 13.31
CA LYS A 85 13.12 -4.40 13.56
C LYS A 85 14.60 -4.73 13.66
N LYS A 86 14.94 -5.95 14.09
CA LYS A 86 16.33 -6.40 14.26
C LYS A 86 17.01 -6.84 12.97
N TYR A 87 16.29 -6.92 11.85
CA TYR A 87 16.80 -7.43 10.59
C TYR A 87 17.06 -6.32 9.57
N SER A 88 18.09 -6.49 8.75
CA SER A 88 18.46 -5.53 7.69
C SER A 88 17.38 -5.34 6.61
N TRP A 89 16.48 -6.31 6.46
CA TRP A 89 15.38 -6.25 5.49
C TRP A 89 14.09 -5.65 6.07
N TYR A 90 14.13 -5.09 7.29
CA TYR A 90 12.96 -4.55 7.97
C TYR A 90 12.19 -3.53 7.12
N MET A 91 12.87 -2.65 6.37
CA MET A 91 12.20 -1.66 5.53
C MET A 91 11.42 -2.28 4.37
N PHE A 92 11.84 -3.42 3.83
CA PHE A 92 11.05 -4.17 2.84
C PHE A 92 9.79 -4.75 3.48
N LEU A 93 9.87 -5.23 4.73
CA LEU A 93 8.71 -5.68 5.48
C LEU A 93 7.72 -4.52 5.73
N VAL A 94 8.21 -3.34 6.11
CA VAL A 94 7.38 -2.13 6.29
C VAL A 94 6.66 -1.78 4.99
N SER A 95 7.37 -1.75 3.85
CA SER A 95 6.76 -1.50 2.53
C SER A 95 5.68 -2.53 2.20
N ASN A 96 5.96 -3.82 2.40
CA ASN A 96 4.99 -4.88 2.13
C ASN A 96 3.75 -4.78 3.02
N ALA A 97 3.91 -4.43 4.30
CA ALA A 97 2.81 -4.18 5.22
C ALA A 97 1.97 -2.98 4.77
N CYS A 98 2.59 -1.89 4.33
CA CYS A 98 1.89 -0.74 3.76
C CYS A 98 1.04 -1.13 2.55
N VAL A 99 1.62 -1.84 1.57
CA VAL A 99 0.89 -2.26 0.36
C VAL A 99 -0.28 -3.17 0.71
N ALA A 100 -0.06 -4.20 1.52
CA ALA A 100 -1.08 -5.18 1.88
C ALA A 100 -2.24 -4.56 2.69
N LEU A 101 -1.94 -3.66 3.63
CA LEU A 101 -2.96 -3.00 4.44
C LEU A 101 -3.73 -1.96 3.64
N LEU A 102 -3.05 -1.17 2.82
CA LEU A 102 -3.68 -0.14 2.01
C LEU A 102 -4.60 -0.75 0.94
N SER A 103 -4.14 -1.79 0.25
CA SER A 103 -4.98 -2.52 -0.73
C SER A 103 -6.19 -3.16 -0.04
N GLY A 104 -5.99 -3.79 1.12
CA GLY A 104 -7.07 -4.37 1.91
C GLY A 104 -8.09 -3.36 2.41
N LEU A 105 -7.65 -2.15 2.80
CA LEU A 105 -8.55 -1.05 3.19
C LEU A 105 -9.36 -0.51 2.02
N LYS A 106 -8.71 -0.25 0.87
CA LYS A 106 -9.38 0.22 -0.33
C LYS A 106 -10.45 -0.79 -0.76
N GLU A 107 -10.10 -2.08 -0.82
CA GLU A 107 -11.05 -3.14 -1.18
C GLU A 107 -12.19 -3.27 -0.16
N LEU A 108 -11.88 -3.17 1.13
CA LEU A 108 -12.90 -3.24 2.17
C LEU A 108 -13.90 -2.09 2.05
N LEU A 109 -13.43 -0.87 1.77
CA LEU A 109 -14.30 0.29 1.51
C LEU A 109 -15.16 0.08 0.26
N THR A 110 -14.60 -0.49 -0.81
CA THR A 110 -15.36 -0.84 -2.02
C THR A 110 -16.46 -1.86 -1.73
N LEU A 111 -16.16 -2.92 -0.98
CA LEU A 111 -17.12 -3.99 -0.67
C LEU A 111 -18.19 -3.58 0.35
N ARG A 112 -17.82 -2.76 1.33
CA ARG A 112 -18.66 -2.44 2.48
C ARG A 112 -19.45 -1.13 2.29
N GLY A 113 -19.06 -0.28 1.33
CA GLY A 113 -19.68 1.03 1.15
C GLY A 113 -19.58 1.88 2.42
N ALA A 114 -20.70 2.45 2.88
CA ALA A 114 -20.75 3.36 4.04
C ALA A 114 -20.81 2.65 5.42
N GLN A 115 -20.70 1.32 5.49
CA GLN A 115 -20.68 0.62 6.77
C GLN A 115 -19.30 0.76 7.44
N SER A 116 -19.29 1.27 8.67
CA SER A 116 -18.06 1.48 9.42
C SER A 116 -17.35 0.15 9.76
N LEU A 117 -16.04 0.22 9.95
CA LEU A 117 -15.28 -0.89 10.53
C LEU A 117 -15.68 -1.12 11.99
N PRO A 118 -15.71 -2.39 12.47
CA PRO A 118 -15.67 -2.64 13.91
C PRO A 118 -14.52 -1.88 14.56
N THR A 119 -14.80 -1.25 15.69
CA THR A 119 -13.87 -0.37 16.42
C THR A 119 -12.53 -1.06 16.73
N ASP A 120 -12.55 -2.37 16.99
CA ASP A 120 -11.33 -3.13 17.29
C ASP A 120 -10.42 -3.23 16.06
N ILE A 121 -10.99 -3.60 14.89
CA ILE A 121 -10.24 -3.69 13.63
C ILE A 121 -9.71 -2.31 13.25
N PHE A 122 -10.55 -1.28 13.38
CA PHE A 122 -10.18 0.10 13.14
C PHE A 122 -8.97 0.52 13.97
N SER A 123 -9.04 0.30 15.29
CA SER A 123 -8.01 0.69 16.25
C SER A 123 -6.68 -0.03 15.99
N MET A 124 -6.72 -1.29 15.59
CA MET A 124 -5.52 -2.04 15.25
C MET A 124 -4.85 -1.53 13.98
N ILE A 125 -5.62 -1.28 12.91
CA ILE A 125 -5.06 -0.73 11.66
C ILE A 125 -4.46 0.66 11.94
N GLN A 126 -5.15 1.51 12.69
CA GLN A 126 -4.61 2.81 13.10
C GLN A 126 -3.31 2.67 13.90
N SER A 127 -3.25 1.73 14.84
CA SER A 127 -2.06 1.47 15.66
C SER A 127 -0.88 1.03 14.78
N ILE A 128 -1.11 0.17 13.79
CA ILE A 128 -0.05 -0.29 12.89
C ILE A 128 0.50 0.87 12.05
N PHE A 129 -0.36 1.68 11.42
CA PHE A 129 0.12 2.82 10.64
C PHE A 129 0.82 3.88 11.49
N LYS A 130 0.31 4.18 12.69
CA LYS A 130 1.00 5.08 13.62
C LYS A 130 2.35 4.52 14.06
N GLY A 131 2.44 3.21 14.26
CA GLY A 131 3.70 2.51 14.53
C GLY A 131 4.70 2.69 13.40
N ILE A 132 4.27 2.47 12.15
CA ILE A 132 5.09 2.69 10.95
C ILE A 132 5.56 4.14 10.87
N LEU A 133 4.67 5.11 11.07
CA LEU A 133 5.03 6.54 11.06
C LEU A 133 6.02 6.94 12.16
N GLY A 134 6.13 6.15 13.23
CA GLY A 134 7.08 6.34 14.31
C GLY A 134 8.48 5.77 14.04
N GLU A 135 8.68 5.01 12.96
CA GLU A 135 10.01 4.49 12.59
C GLU A 135 10.89 5.62 12.01
N SER A 136 12.17 5.64 12.38
CA SER A 136 13.09 6.75 12.06
C SER A 136 13.51 6.80 10.59
N GLU A 137 13.59 5.65 9.92
CA GLU A 137 14.13 5.52 8.56
C GLU A 137 13.07 5.19 7.50
N ILE A 138 11.80 5.56 7.74
CA ILE A 138 10.76 5.32 6.75
C ILE A 138 10.96 6.14 5.48
N SER A 139 10.69 5.52 4.35
CA SER A 139 10.69 6.20 3.05
C SER A 139 9.50 7.15 2.92
N THR A 140 9.61 8.09 1.97
CA THR A 140 8.51 8.98 1.58
C THR A 140 7.27 8.19 1.16
N ALA A 141 7.46 7.09 0.43
CA ALA A 141 6.39 6.20 -0.01
C ALA A 141 5.67 5.51 1.15
N GLN A 142 6.43 4.95 2.11
CA GLN A 142 5.85 4.32 3.30
C GLN A 142 5.07 5.33 4.15
N ARG A 143 5.62 6.52 4.33
CA ARG A 143 4.95 7.62 5.05
C ARG A 143 3.65 8.00 4.38
N ARG A 144 3.64 8.19 3.06
CA ARG A 144 2.44 8.53 2.30
C ARG A 144 1.40 7.41 2.37
N ALA A 145 1.79 6.15 2.19
CA ALA A 145 0.88 5.01 2.31
C ALA A 145 0.24 4.91 3.70
N ALA A 146 1.02 5.13 4.77
CA ALA A 146 0.51 5.13 6.13
C ALA A 146 -0.46 6.30 6.40
N CYS A 147 -0.13 7.51 5.93
CA CYS A 147 -1.02 8.66 6.03
C CYS A 147 -2.31 8.48 5.23
N GLU A 148 -2.23 7.91 4.03
CA GLU A 148 -3.40 7.61 3.20
C GLU A 148 -4.31 6.57 3.88
N GLY A 149 -3.73 5.49 4.39
CA GLY A 149 -4.47 4.48 5.15
C GLY A 149 -5.17 5.05 6.38
N LEU A 150 -4.51 5.95 7.12
CA LEU A 150 -5.15 6.68 8.23
C LEU A 150 -6.27 7.61 7.75
N GLY A 151 -6.10 8.26 6.60
CA GLY A 151 -7.12 9.11 5.98
C GLY A 151 -8.36 8.32 5.53
N LEU A 152 -8.16 7.11 4.99
CA LEU A 152 -9.24 6.20 4.60
C LEU A 152 -10.06 5.74 5.82
N LEU A 153 -9.42 5.55 6.97
CA LEU A 153 -10.10 5.22 8.21
C LEU A 153 -10.96 6.40 8.74
N ALA A 154 -10.60 7.64 8.44
CA ALA A 154 -11.36 8.81 8.91
C ALA A 154 -12.66 9.08 8.13
N ARG A 155 -12.99 8.28 7.10
CA ARG A 155 -14.21 8.38 6.29
C ARG A 155 -15.32 7.50 6.85
#